data_AF-A0A960S7R2-F1
#
_entry.id   AF-A0A960S7R2-F1
#
_cell.length_a   1.000
_cell.length_b   1.000
_cell.length_c   1.000
_cell.angle_alpha   90.00
_cell.angle_beta   90.00
_cell.angle_gamma   90.00
#
_symmetry.space_group_name_H-M   'P 1'
#
loop_
_entity.id
_entity.type
_entity.pdbx_description
1 polymer ?
#
loop_
_entity_poly.entity_id
_entity_poly.type
_entity_poly.pdbx_seq_one_letter_code
_entity_poly.pdbx_strand_id
1 'polypeptide(L)'
;EQQKADIANLLEPLATWGYLKLAFNQSEIEARGDKIRPIPFMKFLAYIFSDPQMKAYMTKIRSRGSIWSRFGASLRNSLAEQKADGNLEKYLKPFSEEVGISEETFMPYIDSQNWSGFLNVLFTAPRAPKELTAE
;
A
#
# COMPACT_ATOMS: atom_id res chain seq x y z
N GLU A 1 -13.38 -0.76 10.31
CA GLU A 1 -14.07 -0.41 9.05
C GLU A 1 -13.76 1.02 8.59
N GLN A 2 -13.85 2.04 9.46
CA GLN A 2 -13.56 3.43 9.08
C GLN A 2 -12.20 3.64 8.38
N GLN A 3 -11.12 3.04 8.92
CA GLN A 3 -9.78 3.11 8.30
C GLN A 3 -9.74 2.62 6.86
N LYS A 4 -10.47 1.54 6.55
CA LYS A 4 -10.57 0.99 5.19
C LYS A 4 -11.32 1.95 4.27
N ALA A 5 -12.41 2.53 4.75
CA ALA A 5 -13.16 3.55 4.01
C ALA A 5 -12.31 4.80 3.73
N ASP A 6 -11.54 5.28 4.71
CA ASP A 6 -10.66 6.44 4.55
C ASP A 6 -9.55 6.19 3.52
N ILE A 7 -8.97 4.98 3.53
CA ILE A 7 -8.01 4.56 2.51
C ILE A 7 -8.65 4.49 1.13
N ALA A 8 -9.82 3.87 0.99
CA ALA A 8 -10.54 3.83 -0.28
C ALA A 8 -10.85 5.24 -0.80
N ASN A 9 -11.28 6.14 0.09
CA ASN A 9 -11.55 7.55 -0.22
C ASN A 9 -10.31 8.31 -0.70
N LEU A 10 -9.10 7.92 -0.29
CA LEU A 10 -7.87 8.47 -0.84
C LEU A 10 -7.51 7.85 -2.20
N LEU A 11 -7.59 6.51 -2.31
CA LEU A 11 -7.13 5.79 -3.50
C LEU A 11 -8.05 6.00 -4.71
N GLU A 12 -9.35 6.07 -4.52
CA GLU A 12 -10.30 6.19 -5.63
C GLU A 12 -10.09 7.46 -6.48
N PRO A 13 -9.98 8.68 -5.92
CA PRO A 13 -9.64 9.88 -6.70
C PRO A 13 -8.30 9.75 -7.43
N LEU A 14 -7.27 9.23 -6.75
CA LEU A 14 -5.95 9.02 -7.35
C LEU A 14 -6.00 8.00 -8.49
N ALA A 15 -6.92 7.05 -8.45
CA ALA A 15 -7.13 6.06 -9.49
C ALA A 15 -8.00 6.58 -10.66
N THR A 16 -8.96 7.47 -10.41
CA THR A 16 -10.05 7.79 -11.36
C THR A 16 -10.06 9.22 -11.88
N TRP A 17 -9.61 10.21 -11.11
CA TRP A 17 -9.70 11.62 -11.50
C TRP A 17 -8.61 12.00 -12.49
N GLY A 18 -8.94 12.79 -13.52
CA GLY A 18 -7.94 13.36 -14.44
C GLY A 18 -6.94 14.28 -13.73
N TYR A 19 -5.78 14.51 -14.35
CA TYR A 19 -4.70 15.33 -13.77
C TYR A 19 -5.14 16.73 -13.37
N LEU A 20 -5.95 17.40 -14.20
CA LEU A 20 -6.48 18.73 -13.90
C LEU A 20 -7.34 18.72 -12.65
N LYS A 21 -8.26 17.74 -12.53
CA LYS A 21 -9.12 17.61 -11.36
C LYS A 21 -8.29 17.35 -10.09
N LEU A 22 -7.23 16.54 -10.18
CA LEU A 22 -6.32 16.33 -9.04
C LEU A 22 -5.58 17.61 -8.65
N ALA A 23 -5.12 18.40 -9.62
CA ALA A 23 -4.45 19.67 -9.35
C ALA A 23 -5.38 20.70 -8.69
N PHE A 24 -6.61 20.84 -9.19
CA PHE A 24 -7.60 21.76 -8.59
C PHE A 24 -8.07 21.34 -7.20
N ASN A 25 -8.00 20.05 -6.89
CA ASN A 25 -8.44 19.50 -5.60
C ASN A 25 -7.26 18.99 -4.76
N GLN A 26 -6.06 19.54 -4.95
CA GLN A 26 -4.86 19.06 -4.25
C GLN A 26 -5.03 19.10 -2.72
N SER A 27 -5.53 20.20 -2.17
CA SER A 27 -5.77 20.34 -0.73
C SER A 27 -6.80 19.34 -0.20
N GLU A 28 -7.78 18.94 -1.03
CA GLU A 28 -8.74 17.91 -0.66
C GLU A 28 -8.08 16.53 -0.59
N ILE A 29 -7.21 16.21 -1.55
CA ILE A 29 -6.43 14.96 -1.56
C ILE A 29 -5.49 14.90 -0.35
N GLU A 30 -4.82 16.01 -0.02
CA GLU A 30 -3.96 16.12 1.16
C GLU A 30 -4.77 15.91 2.45
N ALA A 31 -5.93 16.55 2.58
CA ALA A 31 -6.81 16.36 3.73
C ALA A 31 -7.32 14.90 3.87
N ARG A 32 -7.55 14.20 2.76
CA ARG A 32 -7.85 12.76 2.77
C ARG A 32 -6.63 11.95 3.23
N GLY A 33 -5.43 12.34 2.81
CA GLY A 33 -4.15 11.77 3.27
C GLY A 33 -3.92 11.96 4.77
N ASP A 34 -4.28 13.11 5.32
CA ASP A 34 -4.11 13.38 6.75
C ASP A 34 -4.98 12.50 7.64
N LYS A 35 -6.17 12.12 7.17
CA LYS A 35 -7.05 11.18 7.88
C LYS A 35 -6.45 9.79 8.02
N ILE A 36 -5.62 9.37 7.07
CA ILE A 36 -4.99 8.04 7.10
C ILE A 36 -3.63 8.03 7.81
N ARG A 37 -3.03 9.21 8.08
CA ARG A 37 -1.72 9.34 8.72
C ARG A 37 -1.57 8.58 10.05
N PRO A 38 -2.60 8.47 10.92
CA PRO A 38 -2.50 7.69 12.15
C PRO A 38 -2.43 6.17 11.95
N ILE A 39 -2.72 5.67 10.75
CA ILE A 39 -2.72 4.23 10.45
C ILE A 39 -1.26 3.76 10.30
N PRO A 40 -0.82 2.72 11.03
CA PRO A 40 0.51 2.16 10.85
C PRO A 40 0.75 1.76 9.39
N PHE A 41 1.90 2.13 8.84
CA PHE A 41 2.18 2.00 7.41
C PHE A 41 2.03 0.57 6.87
N MET A 42 2.49 -0.43 7.62
CA MET A 42 2.33 -1.85 7.24
C MET A 42 0.85 -2.26 7.18
N LYS A 43 0.02 -1.78 8.13
CA LYS A 43 -1.43 -2.00 8.09
C LYS A 43 -2.10 -1.29 6.92
N PHE A 44 -1.65 -0.08 6.60
CA PHE A 44 -2.12 0.65 5.42
C PHE A 44 -1.90 -0.17 4.14
N LEU A 45 -0.69 -0.70 3.93
CA LEU A 45 -0.41 -1.58 2.80
C LEU A 45 -1.23 -2.88 2.87
N ALA A 46 -1.35 -3.48 4.05
CA ALA A 46 -2.08 -4.72 4.24
C ALA A 46 -3.56 -4.58 3.84
N TYR A 47 -4.23 -3.50 4.25
CA TYR A 47 -5.61 -3.23 3.85
C TYR A 47 -5.76 -3.07 2.34
N ILE A 48 -4.84 -2.37 1.69
CA ILE A 48 -4.89 -2.13 0.24
C ILE A 48 -4.73 -3.43 -0.53
N PHE A 49 -3.75 -4.23 -0.14
CA PHE A 49 -3.44 -5.43 -0.88
C PHE A 49 -4.34 -6.59 -0.47
N SER A 50 -4.89 -6.67 0.74
CA SER A 50 -5.85 -7.71 1.11
C SER A 50 -7.26 -7.50 0.50
N ASP A 51 -7.62 -6.27 0.13
CA ASP A 51 -8.90 -5.92 -0.47
C ASP A 51 -8.82 -5.87 -2.03
N PRO A 52 -9.62 -6.66 -2.77
CA PRO A 52 -9.57 -6.69 -4.24
C PRO A 52 -9.85 -5.33 -4.91
N GLN A 53 -10.78 -4.54 -4.37
CA GLN A 53 -11.17 -3.26 -4.94
C GLN A 53 -10.08 -2.21 -4.71
N MET A 54 -9.51 -2.14 -3.50
CA MET A 54 -8.39 -1.25 -3.21
C MET A 54 -7.14 -1.63 -4.01
N LYS A 55 -6.87 -2.94 -4.18
CA LYS A 55 -5.79 -3.40 -5.07
C LYS A 55 -6.02 -2.94 -6.50
N ALA A 56 -7.27 -2.98 -6.98
CA ALA A 56 -7.60 -2.49 -8.32
C ALA A 56 -7.35 -0.98 -8.46
N TYR A 57 -7.72 -0.17 -7.46
CA TYR A 57 -7.37 1.25 -7.43
C TYR A 57 -5.86 1.47 -7.43
N MET A 58 -5.13 0.76 -6.57
CA MET A 58 -3.68 0.84 -6.51
C MET A 58 -3.02 0.45 -7.83
N THR A 59 -3.55 -0.55 -8.53
CA THR A 59 -3.08 -0.98 -9.85
C THR A 59 -3.30 0.12 -10.89
N LYS A 60 -4.47 0.78 -10.88
CA LYS A 60 -4.73 1.94 -11.74
C LYS A 60 -3.81 3.11 -11.41
N ILE A 61 -3.55 3.39 -10.14
CA ILE A 61 -2.59 4.43 -9.72
C ILE A 61 -1.20 4.09 -10.28
N ARG A 62 -0.76 2.83 -10.16
CA ARG A 62 0.53 2.37 -10.68
C ARG A 62 0.70 2.58 -12.19
N SER A 63 -0.37 2.46 -12.98
CA SER A 63 -0.31 2.73 -14.43
C SER A 63 -0.29 4.23 -14.78
N ARG A 64 -0.49 5.13 -13.81
CA ARG A 64 -0.52 6.59 -14.03
C ARG A 64 0.84 7.22 -13.79
N GLY A 65 1.76 7.07 -14.76
CA GLY A 65 3.17 7.50 -14.73
C GLY A 65 3.56 8.56 -13.69
N SER A 66 3.15 9.82 -13.88
CA SER A 66 3.53 10.93 -12.98
C SER A 66 2.92 10.86 -11.58
N ILE A 67 1.70 10.32 -11.44
CA ILE A 67 1.07 10.11 -10.12
C ILE A 67 1.78 8.98 -9.40
N TRP A 68 2.03 7.86 -10.07
CA TRP A 68 2.79 6.74 -9.51
C TRP A 68 4.21 7.17 -9.11
N SER A 69 4.88 8.00 -9.93
CA SER A 69 6.22 8.48 -9.61
C SER A 69 6.26 9.20 -8.25
N ARG A 70 5.25 10.02 -7.95
CA ARG A 70 5.16 10.75 -6.68
C ARG A 70 4.67 9.84 -5.55
N PHE A 71 3.54 9.18 -5.76
CA PHE A 71 2.91 8.33 -4.75
C PHE A 71 3.79 7.12 -4.38
N GLY A 72 4.30 6.41 -5.39
CA GLY A 72 5.22 5.30 -5.21
C GLY A 72 6.59 5.72 -4.65
N ALA A 73 7.05 6.96 -4.85
CA ALA A 73 8.22 7.47 -4.12
C ALA A 73 7.91 7.63 -2.63
N SER A 74 6.76 8.20 -2.27
CA SER A 74 6.33 8.30 -0.87
C SER A 74 6.23 6.92 -0.20
N LEU A 75 5.66 5.91 -0.86
CA LEU A 75 5.61 4.54 -0.31
C LEU A 75 7.00 3.95 -0.05
N ARG A 76 7.95 4.16 -0.97
CA ARG A 76 9.33 3.67 -0.82
C ARG A 76 10.06 4.38 0.32
N ASN A 77 9.85 5.69 0.48
CA ASN A 77 10.41 6.45 1.59
C ASN A 77 9.86 5.95 2.93
N SER A 78 8.54 5.74 3.02
CA SER A 78 7.93 5.19 4.24
C SER A 78 8.41 3.77 4.55
N LEU A 79 8.64 2.91 3.55
CA LEU A 79 9.25 1.59 3.77
C LEU A 79 10.68 1.72 4.34
N ALA A 80 11.49 2.64 3.80
CA ALA A 80 12.83 2.90 4.29
C ALA A 80 12.82 3.40 5.75
N GLU A 81 11.90 4.31 6.08
CA GLU A 81 11.69 4.80 7.45
C GLU A 81 11.27 3.67 8.40
N GLN A 82 10.29 2.85 8.00
CA GLN A 82 9.85 1.71 8.82
C GLN A 82 10.96 0.69 9.07
N LYS A 83 11.86 0.47 8.11
CA LYS A 83 13.04 -0.38 8.29
C LYS A 83 14.06 0.26 9.24
N ALA A 84 14.32 1.56 9.10
CA ALA A 84 15.22 2.28 9.99
C ALA A 84 14.75 2.27 11.45
N ASP A 85 13.43 2.34 11.66
CA ASP A 85 12.80 2.28 12.98
C ASP A 85 12.68 0.85 13.55
N GLY A 86 13.08 -0.19 12.80
CA GLY A 86 12.90 -1.60 13.17
C GLY A 86 11.43 -2.06 13.24
N ASN A 87 10.51 -1.24 12.72
CA ASN A 87 9.08 -1.55 12.69
C ASN A 87 8.75 -2.55 11.58
N LEU A 88 9.51 -2.54 10.48
CA LEU A 88 9.22 -3.37 9.32
C LEU A 88 9.24 -4.86 9.67
N GLU A 89 10.29 -5.33 10.35
CA GLU A 89 10.48 -6.72 10.77
C GLU A 89 9.46 -7.14 11.82
N LYS A 90 9.15 -6.23 12.76
CA LYS A 90 8.16 -6.46 13.81
C LYS A 90 6.76 -6.75 13.25
N TYR A 91 6.42 -6.09 12.14
CA TYR A 91 5.10 -6.21 11.52
C TYR A 91 5.11 -7.06 10.24
N LEU A 92 6.24 -7.65 9.84
CA LEU A 92 6.36 -8.41 8.60
C LEU A 92 5.50 -9.67 8.61
N LYS A 93 5.59 -10.46 9.68
CA LYS A 93 4.76 -11.67 9.86
C LYS A 93 3.26 -11.39 9.75
N PRO A 94 2.65 -10.52 10.59
CA PRO A 94 1.22 -10.26 10.48
C PRO A 94 0.84 -9.62 9.13
N PHE A 95 1.73 -8.82 8.53
CA PHE A 95 1.53 -8.29 7.19
C PHE A 95 1.45 -9.40 6.13
N SER A 96 2.38 -10.36 6.17
CA SER A 96 2.49 -11.48 5.24
C SER A 96 1.25 -12.37 5.25
N GLU A 97 0.73 -12.66 6.46
CA GLU A 97 -0.51 -13.40 6.71
C GLU A 97 -1.72 -12.64 6.14
N GLU A 98 -1.80 -11.32 6.37
CA GLU A 98 -2.95 -10.51 5.93
C GLU A 98 -3.04 -10.38 4.40
N VAL A 99 -1.90 -10.22 3.73
CA VAL A 99 -1.84 -10.12 2.25
C VAL A 99 -1.77 -11.49 1.55
N GLY A 100 -1.52 -12.56 2.30
CA GLY A 100 -1.42 -13.94 1.80
C GLY A 100 -0.17 -14.19 0.97
N ILE A 101 0.97 -13.57 1.32
CA ILE A 101 2.26 -13.75 0.62
C ILE A 101 3.30 -14.10 1.68
N SER A 102 4.06 -15.18 1.49
CA SER A 102 5.07 -15.64 2.46
C SER A 102 6.13 -14.57 2.74
N GLU A 103 6.55 -14.45 4.02
CA GLU A 103 7.65 -13.58 4.46
C GLU A 103 8.92 -13.81 3.64
N GLU A 104 9.23 -15.07 3.31
CA GLU A 104 10.39 -15.47 2.50
C GLU A 104 10.40 -14.80 1.12
N THR A 105 9.22 -14.42 0.61
CA THR A 105 9.10 -13.70 -0.67
C THR A 105 9.53 -12.25 -0.53
N PHE A 106 9.33 -11.65 0.64
CA PHE A 106 9.69 -10.26 0.93
C PHE A 106 11.13 -10.10 1.41
N MET A 107 11.65 -11.07 2.16
CA MET A 107 12.96 -11.01 2.83
C MET A 107 14.11 -10.55 1.90
N PRO A 108 14.29 -11.09 0.68
CA PRO A 108 15.37 -10.64 -0.21
C PRO A 108 15.28 -9.15 -0.55
N TYR A 109 14.07 -8.60 -0.66
CA TYR A 109 13.85 -7.19 -0.97
C TYR A 109 14.02 -6.29 0.26
N ILE A 110 13.70 -6.80 1.44
CA ILE A 110 13.90 -6.08 2.71
C ILE A 110 15.39 -5.99 3.03
N ASP A 111 16.11 -7.09 2.91
CA ASP A 111 17.54 -7.18 3.23
C ASP A 111 18.39 -6.35 2.27
N SER A 112 18.04 -6.36 0.98
CA SER A 112 18.68 -5.51 -0.04
C SER A 112 18.14 -4.08 -0.09
N GLN A 113 17.16 -3.72 0.76
CA GLN A 113 16.44 -2.44 0.73
C GLN A 113 15.86 -2.09 -0.64
N ASN A 114 15.53 -3.10 -1.45
CA ASN A 114 14.91 -2.94 -2.76
C ASN A 114 13.40 -2.74 -2.62
N TRP A 115 13.00 -1.54 -2.20
CA TRP A 115 11.60 -1.19 -1.96
C TRP A 115 10.72 -1.26 -3.23
N SER A 116 11.31 -1.02 -4.39
CA SER A 116 10.61 -1.20 -5.67
C SER A 116 10.26 -2.68 -5.91
N GLY A 117 11.20 -3.58 -5.62
CA GLY A 117 10.98 -5.03 -5.67
C GLY A 117 9.93 -5.47 -4.66
N PHE A 118 10.02 -5.00 -3.41
CA PHE A 118 9.02 -5.26 -2.37
C PHE A 118 7.62 -4.86 -2.82
N LEU A 119 7.43 -3.63 -3.33
CA LEU A 119 6.14 -3.18 -3.85
C LEU A 119 5.69 -4.03 -5.04
N ASN A 120 6.60 -4.41 -5.94
CA ASN A 120 6.26 -5.21 -7.11
C ASN A 120 5.69 -6.60 -6.75
N VAL A 121 6.23 -7.24 -5.70
CA VAL A 121 5.70 -8.50 -5.15
C VAL A 121 4.23 -8.34 -4.77
N LEU A 122 3.85 -7.24 -4.12
CA LEU A 122 2.46 -7.01 -3.69
C LEU A 122 1.44 -6.98 -4.84
N PHE A 123 1.87 -6.53 -6.02
CA PHE A 123 1.01 -6.53 -7.21
C PHE A 123 0.95 -7.90 -7.89
N THR A 124 2.09 -8.59 -7.97
CA THR A 124 2.31 -9.70 -8.92
C THR A 124 2.33 -11.08 -8.29
N ALA A 125 2.66 -11.19 -7.00
CA ALA A 125 2.81 -12.47 -6.34
C ALA A 125 1.47 -13.22 -6.26
N PRO A 126 1.49 -14.54 -6.50
CA PRO A 126 0.33 -15.38 -6.21
C PRO A 126 0.04 -15.31 -4.73
N ARG A 127 -1.24 -15.20 -4.38
CA ARG A 127 -1.67 -15.20 -2.99
C ARG A 127 -1.99 -16.62 -2.59
N ALA A 128 -1.54 -17.02 -1.41
CA ALA A 128 -2.07 -18.22 -0.78
C ALA A 128 -3.60 -18.06 -0.71
N PRO A 129 -4.38 -19.11 -1.03
CA PRO A 129 -5.79 -19.10 -0.69
C PRO A 129 -5.89 -18.81 0.80
N LYS A 130 -6.66 -17.78 1.18
CA LYS A 130 -7.09 -17.65 2.58
C LYS A 130 -7.90 -18.91 2.84
N GLU A 131 -7.29 -19.93 3.43
CA GLU A 131 -8.05 -21.04 3.98
C GLU A 131 -9.10 -20.38 4.88
N LEU A 132 -10.37 -20.73 4.66
CA LEU A 132 -11.43 -20.37 5.60
C LEU A 132 -11.02 -21.00 6.93
N THR A 133 -10.33 -20.26 7.79
CA THR A 133 -10.33 -20.54 9.21
C THR A 133 -11.72 -20.12 9.71
N ALA A 134 -12.66 -21.02 9.44
CA ALA A 134 -13.89 -21.11 10.19
C ALA A 134 -13.51 -21.74 11.54
N GLU A 135 -13.39 -20.91 12.57
CA GLU A 135 -13.55 -21.30 13.96
C GLU A 135 -14.55 -20.34 14.62
#